data_AF-A0A4Y7RBS2-F1
#
_entry.id   AF-A0A4Y7RBS2-F1
#
_cell.length_a   1.000
_cell.length_b   1.000
_cell.length_c   1.000
_cell.angle_alpha   90.00
_cell.angle_beta   90.00
_cell.angle_gamma   90.00
#
_symmetry.space_group_name_H-M   'P 1'
#
loop_
_entity.id
_entity.type
_entity.pdbx_description
1 polymer ?
#
loop_
_entity_poly.entity_id
_entity_poly.type
_entity_poly.pdbx_seq_one_letter_code
_entity_poly.pdbx_strand_id
1 'polypeptide(L)'
;MNKELKLKWHSIYGQILFDRKLMAAWRKVEENGGAGGIDGETIGSFKKHEEEKIADLLQRLRAKTYKPTAVRRQYIPKKNGKLRPLGIPNIEDRIVQQAIANVLSPKCEEHIFHKWSCGYRPNLGIKRVMQIILWNIETGYNHIYDCDIKGFFDNIPHKKLMKVLAKYIADGTVLDMIWAWLKAGYMEEGKFQPTESGTP
;
A
#
# COMPACT_ATOMS: atom_id res chain seq x y z
N MET A 1 9.30 8.04 18.70
CA MET A 1 8.86 7.30 17.52
C MET A 1 9.03 8.04 16.19
N ASN A 2 9.69 9.21 16.14
CA ASN A 2 9.77 10.04 14.93
C ASN A 2 11.21 10.55 14.66
N LYS A 3 12.20 9.78 15.11
CA LYS A 3 13.63 10.05 14.86
C LYS A 3 14.01 9.45 13.51
N GLU A 4 14.77 10.19 12.73
CA GLU A 4 15.33 9.70 11.47
C GLU A 4 16.29 8.55 11.75
N LEU A 5 16.43 7.63 10.80
CA LEU A 5 17.46 6.61 10.87
C LEU A 5 18.83 7.25 10.69
N LYS A 6 19.85 6.72 11.38
CA LYS A 6 21.24 7.08 11.12
C LYS A 6 21.65 6.74 9.68
N LEU A 7 21.12 5.63 9.15
CA LEU A 7 21.31 5.19 7.77
C LEU A 7 19.94 4.94 7.14
N LYS A 8 19.68 5.60 6.00
CA LYS A 8 18.45 5.42 5.24
C LYS A 8 18.53 4.15 4.38
N TRP A 9 17.38 3.68 3.93
CA TRP A 9 17.30 2.55 3.01
C TRP A 9 17.50 3.02 1.58
N HIS A 10 18.49 2.43 0.91
CA HIS A 10 18.87 2.70 -0.47
C HIS A 10 18.50 1.52 -1.38
N SER A 11 18.48 1.78 -2.69
CA SER A 11 18.37 0.75 -3.73
C SER A 11 17.18 -0.21 -3.54
N ILE A 12 16.04 0.32 -3.09
CA ILE A 12 14.80 -0.43 -2.90
C ILE A 12 14.21 -0.77 -4.27
N TYR A 13 14.27 0.17 -5.23
CA TYR A 13 13.83 -0.07 -6.60
C TYR A 13 14.61 -1.22 -7.25
N GLY A 14 15.94 -1.21 -7.11
CA GLY A 14 16.79 -2.29 -7.64
C GLY A 14 16.45 -3.68 -7.09
N GLN A 15 15.95 -3.76 -5.85
CA GLN A 15 15.58 -5.03 -5.21
C GLN A 15 14.33 -5.68 -5.80
N ILE A 16 13.50 -4.92 -6.52
CA ILE A 16 12.28 -5.45 -7.17
C ILE A 16 12.51 -5.81 -8.65
N LEU A 17 13.65 -5.46 -9.26
CA LEU A 17 13.94 -5.67 -10.69
C LEU A 17 14.36 -7.11 -11.04
N PHE A 18 13.68 -8.08 -10.44
CA PHE A 18 13.85 -9.50 -10.69
C PHE A 18 12.49 -10.15 -10.91
N ASP A 19 12.41 -11.01 -11.92
CA ASP A 19 11.19 -11.75 -12.26
C ASP A 19 10.58 -12.44 -11.03
N ARG A 20 11.37 -13.25 -10.32
CA ARG A 20 10.97 -13.90 -9.06
C ARG A 20 10.36 -12.96 -8.01
N LYS A 21 10.78 -11.69 -7.95
CA LYS A 21 10.27 -10.71 -6.98
C LYS A 21 8.91 -10.17 -7.40
N LEU A 22 8.74 -9.88 -8.69
CA LEU A 22 7.44 -9.49 -9.24
C LEU A 22 6.46 -10.66 -9.22
N MET A 23 6.92 -11.88 -9.52
CA MET A 23 6.11 -13.09 -9.39
C MET A 23 5.66 -13.33 -7.95
N ALA A 24 6.55 -13.21 -6.96
CA ALA A 24 6.15 -13.32 -5.56
C ALA A 24 5.13 -12.25 -5.15
N ALA A 25 5.20 -11.04 -5.74
CA ALA A 25 4.21 -10.00 -5.53
C ALA A 25 2.88 -10.34 -6.21
N TRP A 26 2.91 -10.84 -7.44
CA TRP A 26 1.73 -11.31 -8.17
C TRP A 26 0.99 -12.41 -7.43
N ARG A 27 1.69 -13.42 -6.89
CA ARG A 27 1.05 -14.48 -6.09
C ARG A 27 0.24 -13.94 -4.91
N LYS A 28 0.75 -12.89 -4.23
CA LYS A 28 -0.01 -12.21 -3.16
C LYS A 28 -1.20 -11.42 -3.71
N VAL A 29 -1.05 -10.75 -4.85
CA VAL A 29 -2.13 -10.02 -5.51
C VAL A 29 -3.25 -10.97 -5.94
N GLU A 30 -2.87 -12.13 -6.49
CA GLU A 30 -3.75 -13.22 -6.89
C GLU A 30 -4.52 -13.79 -5.68
N GLU A 31 -3.82 -14.12 -4.59
CA GLU A 31 -4.41 -14.61 -3.35
C GLU A 31 -5.40 -13.60 -2.73
N ASN A 32 -5.06 -12.31 -2.75
CA ASN A 32 -5.93 -11.24 -2.28
C ASN A 32 -7.18 -11.04 -3.17
N GLY A 33 -7.16 -11.56 -4.40
CA GLY A 33 -8.27 -11.43 -5.35
C GLY A 33 -8.60 -9.98 -5.72
N GLY A 34 -9.89 -9.65 -5.75
CA GLY A 34 -10.37 -8.31 -6.10
C GLY A 34 -10.56 -8.09 -7.60
N ALA A 35 -11.18 -6.95 -7.94
CA ALA A 35 -11.49 -6.60 -9.32
C ALA A 35 -10.32 -5.92 -10.04
N GLY A 36 -10.41 -5.90 -11.37
CA GLY A 36 -9.53 -5.15 -12.25
C GLY A 36 -9.69 -3.63 -12.11
N GLY A 37 -8.65 -2.92 -12.53
CA GLY A 37 -8.62 -1.47 -12.56
C GLY A 37 -9.38 -0.90 -13.76
N ILE A 38 -8.86 0.20 -14.33
CA ILE A 38 -9.49 0.90 -15.45
C ILE A 38 -9.34 0.18 -16.79
N ASP A 39 -8.34 -0.70 -16.90
CA ASP A 39 -8.07 -1.54 -18.07
C ASP A 39 -9.05 -2.72 -18.21
N GLY A 40 -9.88 -2.97 -17.18
CA GLY A 40 -10.82 -4.08 -17.15
C GLY A 40 -10.18 -5.46 -17.01
N GLU A 41 -8.87 -5.52 -16.77
CA GLU A 41 -8.15 -6.78 -16.69
C GLU A 41 -8.50 -7.54 -15.39
N THR A 42 -8.87 -8.80 -15.51
CA THR A 42 -9.22 -9.64 -14.35
C THR A 42 -8.04 -10.49 -13.91
N ILE A 43 -8.03 -10.90 -12.62
CA ILE A 43 -7.02 -11.82 -12.08
C ILE A 43 -6.90 -13.09 -12.93
N GLY A 44 -8.03 -13.66 -13.36
CA GLY A 44 -8.06 -14.85 -14.20
C GLY A 44 -7.48 -14.62 -15.60
N SER A 45 -7.69 -13.44 -16.20
CA SER A 45 -7.10 -13.08 -17.49
C SER A 45 -5.60 -12.80 -17.38
N PHE A 46 -5.15 -12.14 -16.31
CA PHE A 46 -3.73 -11.93 -16.04
C PHE A 46 -3.02 -13.28 -15.86
N LYS A 47 -3.57 -14.17 -15.02
CA LYS A 47 -3.02 -15.49 -14.71
C LYS A 47 -2.71 -16.33 -15.96
N LYS A 48 -3.58 -16.28 -16.98
CA LYS A 48 -3.39 -17.04 -18.23
C LYS A 48 -2.08 -16.71 -18.95
N HIS A 49 -1.58 -15.49 -18.80
CA HIS A 49 -0.39 -14.98 -19.49
C HIS A 49 0.59 -14.34 -18.49
N GLU A 50 0.64 -14.88 -17.26
CA GLU A 50 1.35 -14.24 -16.16
C GLU A 50 2.85 -14.14 -16.40
N GLU A 51 3.48 -15.16 -16.98
CA GLU A 51 4.93 -15.15 -17.25
C GLU A 51 5.30 -14.05 -18.26
N GLU A 52 4.58 -13.98 -19.38
CA GLU A 52 4.78 -12.96 -20.42
C GLU A 52 4.53 -11.54 -19.89
N LYS A 53 3.43 -11.34 -19.16
CA LYS A 53 3.07 -10.03 -18.60
C LYS A 53 4.06 -9.57 -17.54
N ILE A 54 4.54 -10.47 -16.68
CA ILE A 54 5.55 -10.13 -15.67
C ILE A 54 6.89 -9.83 -16.33
N ALA A 55 7.28 -10.57 -17.38
CA ALA A 55 8.49 -10.30 -18.14
C ALA A 55 8.45 -8.92 -18.83
N ASP A 56 7.33 -8.58 -19.47
CA ASP A 56 7.11 -7.27 -20.08
C ASP A 56 7.12 -6.14 -19.02
N LEU A 57 6.41 -6.32 -17.91
CA LEU A 57 6.40 -5.36 -16.80
C LEU A 57 7.82 -5.15 -16.25
N LEU A 58 8.59 -6.22 -16.08
CA LEU A 58 9.98 -6.14 -15.63
C LEU A 58 10.84 -5.35 -16.63
N GLN A 59 10.66 -5.56 -17.92
CA GLN A 59 11.38 -4.82 -18.96
C GLN A 59 11.04 -3.32 -18.89
N ARG A 60 9.75 -2.97 -18.78
CA ARG A 60 9.30 -1.58 -18.61
C ARG A 60 9.82 -0.93 -17.34
N LEU A 61 9.90 -1.66 -16.23
CA LEU A 61 10.51 -1.17 -15.00
C LEU A 61 12.02 -0.91 -15.19
N ARG A 62 12.75 -1.87 -15.78
CA ARG A 62 14.20 -1.69 -16.07
C ARG A 62 14.45 -0.50 -16.99
N ALA A 63 13.59 -0.29 -17.99
CA ALA A 63 13.65 0.84 -18.91
C ALA A 63 13.12 2.15 -18.31
N LYS A 64 12.58 2.13 -17.07
CA LYS A 64 11.90 3.26 -16.42
C LYS A 64 10.76 3.88 -17.24
N THR A 65 10.07 3.05 -18.03
CA THR A 65 8.92 3.46 -18.84
C THR A 65 7.57 3.13 -18.20
N TYR A 66 7.56 2.31 -17.13
CA TYR A 66 6.37 2.07 -16.31
C TYR A 66 5.86 3.40 -15.71
N LYS A 67 4.55 3.63 -15.84
CA LYS A 67 3.86 4.77 -15.26
C LYS A 67 2.62 4.30 -14.50
N PRO A 68 2.43 4.72 -13.24
CA PRO A 68 1.19 4.48 -12.51
C PRO A 68 -0.05 4.92 -13.28
N THR A 69 -1.11 4.13 -13.19
CA THR A 69 -2.40 4.44 -13.82
C THR A 69 -3.40 4.99 -12.81
N ALA A 70 -4.40 5.73 -13.30
CA ALA A 70 -5.48 6.20 -12.46
C ALA A 70 -6.30 5.02 -11.94
N VAL A 71 -6.72 5.07 -10.67
CA VAL A 71 -7.49 3.97 -10.07
C VAL A 71 -8.95 4.02 -10.49
N ARG A 72 -9.58 2.85 -10.68
CA ARG A 72 -11.02 2.79 -10.97
C ARG A 72 -11.83 3.04 -9.70
N ARG A 73 -12.79 3.97 -9.74
CA ARG A 73 -13.67 4.24 -8.61
C ARG A 73 -14.75 3.17 -8.50
N GLN A 74 -14.91 2.59 -7.32
CA GLN A 74 -16.03 1.70 -6.99
C GLN A 74 -16.63 2.09 -5.64
N TYR A 75 -17.94 2.08 -5.52
CA TYR A 75 -18.62 2.35 -4.25
C TYR A 75 -19.04 1.06 -3.56
N ILE A 76 -18.69 0.93 -2.28
CA ILE A 76 -19.18 -0.14 -1.41
C ILE A 76 -20.13 0.45 -0.35
N PRO A 77 -21.32 -0.12 -0.16
CA PRO A 77 -22.25 0.33 0.87
C PRO A 77 -21.66 0.11 2.28
N LYS A 78 -21.71 1.13 3.12
CA LYS A 78 -21.48 1.00 4.56
C LYS A 78 -22.76 0.53 5.25
N LYS A 79 -22.62 -0.05 6.44
CA LYS A 79 -23.74 -0.45 7.32
C LYS A 79 -24.72 0.70 7.63
N ASN A 80 -24.29 1.96 7.51
CA ASN A 80 -25.09 3.16 7.78
C ASN A 80 -25.71 3.79 6.51
N GLY A 81 -25.74 3.08 5.38
CA GLY A 81 -26.32 3.55 4.11
C GLY A 81 -25.44 4.51 3.31
N LYS A 82 -24.34 5.04 3.89
CA LYS A 82 -23.37 5.86 3.14
C LYS A 82 -22.49 4.97 2.27
N LEU A 83 -22.04 5.48 1.13
CA LEU A 83 -21.09 4.76 0.28
C LEU A 83 -19.65 5.03 0.73
N ARG A 84 -18.81 4.00 0.77
CA ARG A 84 -17.35 4.11 0.85
C ARG A 84 -16.82 4.03 -0.57
N PRO A 85 -16.15 5.07 -1.07
CA PRO A 85 -15.46 4.92 -2.32
C PRO A 85 -14.17 4.10 -2.15
N LEU A 86 -13.85 3.30 -3.15
CA LEU A 86 -12.61 2.53 -3.29
C LEU A 86 -11.94 2.91 -4.60
N GLY A 87 -10.62 3.05 -4.53
CA GLY A 87 -9.76 3.09 -5.71
C GLY A 87 -9.25 1.69 -5.99
N ILE A 88 -9.50 1.18 -7.20
CA ILE A 88 -9.03 -0.13 -7.61
C ILE A 88 -7.95 0.08 -8.67
N PRO A 89 -6.66 -0.09 -8.33
CA PRO A 89 -5.57 0.04 -9.29
C PRO A 89 -5.59 -1.11 -10.31
N ASN A 90 -4.94 -0.90 -11.45
CA ASN A 90 -4.68 -1.99 -12.41
C ASN A 90 -3.83 -3.09 -11.76
N ILE A 91 -3.90 -4.31 -12.30
CA ILE A 91 -3.19 -5.45 -11.72
C ILE A 91 -1.69 -5.21 -11.67
N GLU A 92 -1.10 -4.65 -12.73
CA GLU A 92 0.32 -4.29 -12.74
C GLU A 92 0.69 -3.31 -11.64
N ASP A 93 -0.11 -2.27 -11.41
CA ASP A 93 0.11 -1.30 -10.32
C ASP A 93 0.08 -2.00 -8.96
N ARG A 94 -0.88 -2.91 -8.75
CA ARG A 94 -0.96 -3.72 -7.53
C ARG A 94 0.28 -4.59 -7.35
N ILE A 95 0.80 -5.20 -8.42
CA ILE A 95 2.02 -6.03 -8.39
C ILE A 95 3.22 -5.18 -7.98
N VAL A 96 3.40 -4.01 -8.60
CA VAL A 96 4.55 -3.13 -8.29
C VAL A 96 4.44 -2.56 -6.88
N GLN A 97 3.26 -2.11 -6.45
CA GLN A 97 3.00 -1.67 -5.07
C GLN A 97 3.30 -2.80 -4.07
N GLN A 98 2.82 -4.01 -4.34
CA GLN A 98 3.05 -5.18 -3.50
C GLN A 98 4.54 -5.58 -3.47
N ALA A 99 5.27 -5.44 -4.57
CA ALA A 99 6.69 -5.71 -4.64
C ALA A 99 7.49 -4.72 -3.77
N ILE A 100 7.16 -3.43 -3.82
CA ILE A 100 7.77 -2.42 -2.94
C ILE A 100 7.41 -2.69 -1.48
N ALA A 101 6.14 -2.99 -1.18
CA ALA A 101 5.71 -3.36 0.17
C ALA A 101 6.44 -4.60 0.70
N ASN A 102 6.69 -5.62 -0.13
CA ASN A 102 7.45 -6.81 0.27
C ASN A 102 8.89 -6.48 0.71
N VAL A 103 9.49 -5.43 0.13
CA VAL A 103 10.84 -4.97 0.53
C VAL A 103 10.80 -4.08 1.76
N LEU A 104 9.81 -3.19 1.86
CA LEU A 104 9.69 -2.22 2.95
C LEU A 104 9.18 -2.82 4.25
N SER A 105 8.20 -3.73 4.19
CA SER A 105 7.51 -4.24 5.38
C SER A 105 8.46 -4.84 6.41
N PRO A 106 9.40 -5.75 6.07
CA PRO A 106 10.33 -6.30 7.06
C PRO A 106 11.20 -5.21 7.73
N LYS A 107 11.62 -4.20 6.96
CA LYS A 107 12.43 -3.08 7.47
C LYS A 107 11.63 -2.19 8.42
N CYS A 108 10.35 -1.97 8.11
CA CYS A 108 9.43 -1.22 8.98
C CYS A 108 9.14 -1.98 10.28
N GLU A 109 8.93 -3.30 10.21
CA GLU A 109 8.75 -4.18 11.36
C GLU A 109 9.94 -4.10 12.33
N GLU A 110 11.16 -4.11 11.79
CA GLU A 110 12.39 -4.11 12.58
C GLU A 110 12.71 -2.75 13.22
N HIS A 111 12.50 -1.65 12.49
CA HIS A 111 13.06 -0.35 12.89
C HIS A 111 12.05 0.76 13.19
N ILE A 112 10.79 0.63 12.74
CA ILE A 112 9.83 1.75 12.78
C ILE A 112 8.65 1.44 13.71
N PHE A 113 8.02 0.28 13.53
CA PHE A 113 6.74 0.04 14.16
C PHE A 113 6.83 -0.18 15.67
N HIS A 114 5.93 0.47 16.40
CA HIS A 114 5.81 0.25 17.84
C HIS A 114 5.32 -1.17 18.15
N LYS A 115 5.80 -1.76 19.24
CA LYS A 115 5.38 -3.10 19.71
C LYS A 115 3.86 -3.25 19.95
N TRP A 116 3.15 -2.14 20.15
CA TRP A 116 1.69 -2.13 20.35
C TRP A 116 0.88 -1.71 19.12
N SER A 117 1.55 -1.44 17.99
CA SER A 117 0.85 -1.29 16.71
C SER A 117 0.50 -2.68 16.18
N CYS A 118 -0.76 -2.97 15.87
CA CYS A 118 -1.18 -4.33 15.45
C CYS A 118 -1.90 -4.38 14.11
N GLY A 119 -2.44 -3.27 13.61
CA GLY A 119 -3.23 -3.25 12.38
C GLY A 119 -2.36 -3.46 11.13
N TYR A 120 -2.84 -4.29 10.20
CA TYR A 120 -2.22 -4.53 8.89
C TYR A 120 -0.77 -5.04 8.92
N ARG A 121 -0.35 -5.64 10.04
CA ARG A 121 1.01 -6.17 10.22
C ARG A 121 1.01 -7.69 10.17
N PRO A 122 2.05 -8.32 9.57
CA PRO A 122 2.13 -9.77 9.50
C PRO A 122 2.03 -10.44 10.88
N ASN A 123 1.23 -11.49 10.99
CA ASN A 123 1.05 -12.30 12.21
C ASN A 123 0.50 -11.53 13.44
N LEU A 124 0.02 -10.30 13.26
CA LEU A 124 -0.63 -9.50 14.30
C LEU A 124 -2.11 -9.29 13.98
N GLY A 125 -2.93 -9.14 15.02
CA GLY A 125 -4.37 -8.95 14.85
C GLY A 125 -5.09 -8.78 16.18
N ILE A 126 -6.41 -8.97 16.15
CA ILE A 126 -7.31 -8.73 17.29
C ILE A 126 -6.84 -9.46 18.56
N LYS A 127 -6.38 -10.71 18.43
CA LYS A 127 -5.86 -11.48 19.57
C LYS A 127 -4.72 -10.77 20.30
N ARG A 128 -3.77 -10.18 19.56
CA ARG A 128 -2.66 -9.44 20.16
C ARG A 128 -3.12 -8.14 20.81
N VAL A 129 -4.06 -7.43 20.18
CA VAL A 129 -4.67 -6.22 20.74
C VAL A 129 -5.30 -6.54 22.10
N MET A 130 -6.09 -7.61 22.19
CA MET A 130 -6.72 -8.03 23.44
C MET A 130 -5.70 -8.37 24.53
N GLN A 131 -4.62 -9.10 24.19
CA GLN A 131 -3.55 -9.39 25.15
C GLN A 131 -2.92 -8.12 25.72
N ILE A 132 -2.68 -7.10 24.88
CA ILE A 132 -2.09 -5.83 25.33
C ILE A 132 -3.07 -5.09 26.25
N ILE A 133 -4.35 -5.04 25.90
CA ILE A 133 -5.38 -4.38 26.71
C ILE A 133 -5.50 -5.05 28.08
N LEU A 134 -5.67 -6.38 28.11
CA LEU A 134 -5.81 -7.15 29.36
C LEU A 134 -4.60 -6.99 30.28
N TRP A 135 -3.39 -7.08 29.73
CA TRP A 135 -2.17 -6.88 30.51
C TRP A 135 -2.07 -5.47 31.12
N ASN A 136 -2.52 -4.43 30.42
CA ASN A 136 -2.54 -3.06 30.98
C ASN A 136 -3.58 -2.93 32.09
N ILE A 137 -4.76 -3.54 31.94
CA ILE A 137 -5.80 -3.55 32.99
C ILE A 137 -5.28 -4.28 34.24
N GLU A 138 -4.69 -5.47 34.08
CA GLU A 138 -4.12 -6.27 35.17
C GLU A 138 -2.98 -5.57 35.91
N THR A 139 -2.28 -4.65 35.24
CA THR A 139 -1.19 -3.85 35.83
C THR A 139 -1.67 -2.50 36.40
N GLY A 140 -2.98 -2.27 36.45
CA GLY A 140 -3.61 -1.13 37.14
C GLY A 140 -4.10 0.00 36.23
N TYR A 141 -3.96 -0.11 34.90
CA TYR A 141 -4.47 0.88 33.95
C TYR A 141 -5.93 0.58 33.58
N ASN A 142 -6.86 1.04 34.43
CA ASN A 142 -8.28 0.67 34.35
C ASN A 142 -9.17 1.68 33.59
N HIS A 143 -8.57 2.69 32.96
CA HIS A 143 -9.30 3.68 32.15
C HIS A 143 -8.95 3.52 30.68
N ILE A 144 -9.96 3.42 29.82
CA ILE A 144 -9.82 3.28 28.38
C ILE A 144 -10.23 4.59 27.72
N TYR A 145 -9.32 5.15 26.92
CA TYR A 145 -9.60 6.25 26.03
C TYR A 145 -9.81 5.70 24.62
N ASP A 146 -11.06 5.73 24.15
CA ASP A 146 -11.40 5.29 22.80
C ASP A 146 -11.30 6.47 21.82
N CYS A 147 -10.43 6.31 20.82
CA CYS A 147 -10.10 7.35 19.86
C CYS A 147 -10.12 6.77 18.43
N ASP A 148 -10.90 7.39 17.54
CA ASP A 148 -10.96 7.03 16.12
C ASP A 148 -10.63 8.24 15.22
N ILE A 149 -10.00 7.98 14.07
CA ILE A 149 -9.68 9.00 13.08
C ILE A 149 -10.70 8.94 11.93
N LYS A 150 -11.55 9.95 11.86
CA LYS A 150 -12.56 10.08 10.81
C LYS A 150 -11.90 10.15 9.42
N GLY A 151 -12.22 9.18 8.57
CA GLY A 151 -11.77 9.16 7.17
C GLY A 151 -10.25 9.14 7.05
N PHE A 152 -9.56 8.33 7.86
CA PHE A 152 -8.10 8.26 7.92
C PHE A 152 -7.45 8.26 6.52
N PHE A 153 -7.80 7.29 5.67
CA PHE A 153 -7.20 7.16 4.33
C PHE A 153 -7.64 8.24 3.33
N ASP A 154 -8.78 8.91 3.55
CA ASP A 154 -9.27 9.96 2.66
C ASP A 154 -8.54 11.30 2.89
N ASN A 155 -8.03 11.51 4.11
CA ASN A 155 -7.54 12.81 4.58
C ASN A 155 -6.01 12.88 4.79
N ILE A 156 -5.24 11.85 4.39
CA ILE A 156 -3.78 11.87 4.55
C ILE A 156 -3.15 12.95 3.66
N PRO A 157 -2.43 13.95 4.23
CA PRO A 157 -1.79 14.98 3.43
C PRO A 157 -0.52 14.44 2.75
N HIS A 158 -0.53 14.37 1.41
CA HIS A 158 0.57 13.75 0.63
C HIS A 158 1.95 14.31 0.97
N LYS A 159 2.08 15.64 1.03
CA LYS A 159 3.38 16.29 1.35
C LYS A 159 3.89 15.90 2.74
N LYS A 160 3.00 15.73 3.73
CA LYS A 160 3.40 15.30 5.08
C LYS A 160 3.79 13.83 5.08
N LEU A 161 3.03 12.97 4.39
CA LEU A 161 3.36 11.55 4.23
C LEU A 161 4.74 11.38 3.57
N MET A 162 5.01 12.07 2.46
CA MET A 162 6.31 11.99 1.78
C MET A 162 7.46 12.47 2.66
N LYS A 163 7.26 13.55 3.44
CA LYS A 163 8.27 13.99 4.42
C LYS A 163 8.58 12.92 5.46
N VAL A 164 7.59 12.15 5.91
CA VAL A 164 7.81 11.04 6.84
C VAL A 164 8.56 9.90 6.15
N LEU A 165 8.15 9.49 4.95
CA LEU A 165 8.81 8.42 4.20
C LEU A 165 10.27 8.75 3.88
N ALA A 166 10.56 10.00 3.51
CA ALA A 166 11.92 10.48 3.21
C ALA A 166 12.88 10.46 4.42
N LYS A 167 12.37 10.31 5.65
CA LYS A 167 13.23 10.07 6.83
C LYS A 167 13.88 8.69 6.84
N TYR A 168 13.25 7.72 6.18
CA TYR A 168 13.63 6.31 6.21
C TYR A 168 14.14 5.82 4.85
N ILE A 169 13.60 6.35 3.75
CA ILE A 169 13.92 5.95 2.39
C ILE A 169 14.77 7.04 1.73
N ALA A 170 15.91 6.64 1.16
CA ALA A 170 16.76 7.50 0.33
C ALA A 170 16.65 7.20 -1.17
N ASP A 171 15.97 6.10 -1.55
CA ASP A 171 15.72 5.77 -2.95
C ASP A 171 14.70 6.71 -3.58
N GLY A 172 15.18 7.69 -4.34
CA GLY A 172 14.34 8.69 -5.02
C GLY A 172 13.36 8.08 -6.02
N THR A 173 13.73 6.98 -6.70
CA THR A 173 12.84 6.34 -7.67
C THR A 173 11.60 5.80 -6.97
N VAL A 174 11.77 5.16 -5.81
CA VAL A 174 10.64 4.66 -5.01
C VAL A 174 9.79 5.79 -4.45
N LEU A 175 10.41 6.88 -3.98
CA LEU A 175 9.67 8.05 -3.49
C LEU A 175 8.83 8.69 -4.60
N ASP A 176 9.37 8.82 -5.81
CA ASP A 176 8.67 9.36 -6.97
C ASP A 176 7.51 8.46 -7.40
N MET A 177 7.69 7.14 -7.35
CA MET A 177 6.61 6.18 -7.63
C MET A 177 5.48 6.26 -6.61
N ILE A 178 5.81 6.34 -5.31
CA ILE A 178 4.79 6.52 -4.25
C ILE A 178 4.05 7.83 -4.44
N TRP A 179 4.77 8.91 -4.74
CA TRP A 179 4.17 10.20 -5.05
C TRP A 179 3.22 10.11 -6.26
N ALA A 180 3.65 9.44 -7.33
CA ALA A 180 2.85 9.23 -8.52
C ALA A 180 1.58 8.41 -8.22
N TRP A 181 1.64 7.34 -7.40
CA TRP A 181 0.44 6.60 -6.98
C TRP A 181 -0.53 7.47 -6.17
N LEU A 182 -0.01 8.28 -5.24
CA LEU A 182 -0.84 9.21 -4.45
C LEU A 182 -1.52 10.27 -5.35
N LYS A 183 -0.87 10.66 -6.45
CA LYS A 183 -1.35 11.65 -7.41
C LYS A 183 -2.05 11.08 -8.64
N ALA A 184 -2.12 9.76 -8.79
CA ALA A 184 -2.65 9.10 -9.97
C ALA A 184 -4.14 9.41 -10.22
N GLY A 185 -4.84 10.04 -9.27
CA GLY A 185 -6.24 10.38 -9.44
C GLY A 185 -7.12 9.14 -9.40
N TYR A 186 -8.39 9.30 -9.76
CA TYR A 186 -9.30 8.20 -9.99
C TYR A 186 -10.17 8.47 -11.22
N MET A 187 -10.62 7.40 -11.87
CA MET A 187 -11.60 7.44 -12.94
C MET A 187 -12.99 7.14 -12.40
N GLU A 188 -13.93 8.04 -12.65
CA GLU A 188 -15.35 7.91 -12.26
C GLU A 188 -16.22 8.30 -13.46
N GLU A 189 -17.13 7.40 -13.87
CA GLU A 189 -18.02 7.61 -15.03
C GLU A 189 -17.28 8.05 -16.32
N GLY A 190 -16.08 7.50 -16.54
CA GLY A 190 -15.24 7.83 -17.71
C GLY A 190 -14.53 9.18 -17.61
N LYS A 191 -14.62 9.90 -16.49
CA LYS A 191 -13.93 11.17 -16.25
C LYS A 191 -12.80 11.00 -15.24
N PHE A 192 -11.66 11.59 -15.57
CA PHE A 192 -10.52 11.67 -14.66
C PHE A 192 -10.78 12.73 -13.58
N GLN A 193 -10.51 12.37 -12.33
CA GLN A 193 -10.55 13.26 -11.18
C GLN A 193 -9.20 13.25 -10.46
N PRO A 194 -8.57 14.42 -10.22
CA PRO A 194 -7.31 14.49 -9.50
C PRO A 194 -7.50 14.19 -8.01
N THR A 195 -6.48 13.59 -7.39
CA THR A 195 -6.47 13.32 -5.94
C THR A 195 -5.61 14.35 -5.21
N GLU A 196 -6.24 15.22 -4.42
CA GLU A 196 -5.54 16.25 -3.63
C GLU A 196 -5.01 15.73 -2.28
N SER A 197 -5.71 14.78 -1.66
CA SER A 197 -5.36 14.13 -0.39
C SER A 197 -5.79 12.66 -0.36
N GLY A 198 -5.24 11.90 0.58
CA GLY A 198 -5.59 10.50 0.83
C GLY A 198 -4.69 9.49 0.12
N THR A 199 -4.94 8.20 0.30
CA THR A 199 -4.20 7.12 -0.38
C THR A 199 -5.20 6.10 -0.92
N PRO A 200 -5.07 5.71 -2.21
CA PRO A 200 -5.80 4.58 -2.75
C PRO A 200 -5.28 3.25 -2.20
#